data_AF-A0A2Z6LX53-F1
#
_entry.id   AF-A0A2Z6LX53-F1
#
_cell.length_a   1.000
_cell.length_b   1.000
_cell.length_c   1.000
_cell.angle_alpha   90.00
_cell.angle_beta   90.00
_cell.angle_gamma   90.00
#
_symmetry.space_group_name_H-M   'P 1'
#
loop_
_entity.id
_entity.type
_entity.pdbx_description
1 polymer ?
#
loop_
_entity_poly.entity_id
_entity_poly.type
_entity_poly.pdbx_seq_one_letter_code
_entity_poly.pdbx_strand_id
1 'polypeptide(L)'
;MNTSKAEAERLLEIGEELLQKRDLKGSREIAILVQETEPLLEGSDQILAIVDVLEAAEKPLNLNNHHLDWYAILQINRNSQDLNLIKKQYRTLALLLHPDKNPFSFSELAFKLVSDAWAVLSDPAQKAQYDKGFQFESLENGNGNGNKCDKSFHGVSIGSLPPILPGQEAYQVSWGMFPMGFVFESLENGGGDSGTRK
;
A
#
# COMPACT_ATOMS: atom_id res chain seq x y z
N MET A 1 -9.76 -29.54 -30.99
CA MET A 1 -8.61 -28.62 -31.19
C MET A 1 -9.00 -27.33 -30.50
N ASN A 2 -8.32 -26.97 -29.42
CA ASN A 2 -8.74 -25.88 -28.54
C ASN A 2 -8.37 -24.56 -29.21
N THR A 3 -9.32 -23.94 -29.92
CA THR A 3 -9.13 -22.63 -30.57
C THR A 3 -8.78 -21.55 -29.53
N SER A 4 -9.39 -21.61 -28.34
CA SER A 4 -9.06 -20.77 -27.17
C SER A 4 -7.58 -20.80 -26.81
N LYS A 5 -7.00 -21.99 -26.69
CA LYS A 5 -5.57 -22.14 -26.37
C LYS A 5 -4.67 -21.53 -27.46
N ALA A 6 -4.98 -21.82 -28.73
CA ALA A 6 -4.21 -21.28 -29.85
C ALA A 6 -4.33 -19.75 -29.97
N GLU A 7 -5.46 -19.18 -29.57
CA GLU A 7 -5.66 -17.73 -29.47
C GLU A 7 -4.83 -17.14 -28.33
N ALA A 8 -4.86 -17.76 -27.14
CA ALA A 8 -4.07 -17.33 -25.99
C ALA A 8 -2.55 -17.40 -26.24
N GLU A 9 -2.06 -18.43 -26.94
CA GLU A 9 -0.65 -18.53 -27.36
C GLU A 9 -0.23 -17.40 -28.31
N ARG A 10 -1.09 -17.03 -29.27
CA ARG A 10 -0.84 -15.87 -30.16
C ARG A 10 -0.83 -14.56 -29.40
N LEU A 11 -1.73 -14.39 -28.44
CA LEU A 11 -1.78 -13.20 -27.59
C LEU A 11 -0.50 -13.08 -26.76
N LEU A 12 0.03 -14.17 -26.19
CA LEU A 12 1.31 -14.14 -25.47
C LEU A 12 2.46 -13.64 -26.36
N GLU A 13 2.53 -14.11 -27.62
CA GLU A 13 3.54 -13.67 -28.57
C GLU A 13 3.45 -12.15 -28.84
N ILE A 14 2.23 -11.62 -28.98
CA ILE A 14 1.99 -10.17 -29.10
C ILE A 14 2.42 -9.44 -27.83
N GLY A 15 2.13 -10.00 -26.65
CA GLY A 15 2.52 -9.43 -25.37
C GLY A 15 4.04 -9.30 -25.22
N GLU A 16 4.79 -10.28 -25.69
CA GLU A 16 6.25 -10.25 -25.76
C GLU A 16 6.77 -9.21 -26.76
N GLU A 17 6.17 -9.13 -27.96
CA GLU A 17 6.53 -8.13 -28.96
C GLU A 17 6.36 -6.70 -28.41
N LEU A 18 5.27 -6.46 -27.66
CA LEU A 18 5.01 -5.17 -27.01
C LEU A 18 6.04 -4.87 -25.91
N LEU A 19 6.48 -5.88 -25.13
CA LEU A 19 7.58 -5.70 -24.17
C LEU A 19 8.85 -5.23 -24.87
N GLN A 20 9.24 -5.87 -25.98
CA GLN A 20 10.43 -5.49 -26.74
C GLN A 20 10.35 -4.05 -27.27
N LYS A 21 9.14 -3.62 -27.65
CA LYS A 21 8.86 -2.25 -28.08
C LYS A 21 8.77 -1.23 -26.94
N ARG A 22 8.97 -1.64 -25.68
CA ARG A 22 8.80 -0.82 -24.46
C ARG A 22 7.36 -0.33 -24.25
N ASP A 23 6.37 -0.98 -24.86
CA ASP A 23 4.96 -0.67 -24.60
C ASP A 23 4.43 -1.50 -23.43
N LEU A 24 4.69 -1.01 -22.21
CA LEU A 24 4.29 -1.67 -20.97
C LEU A 24 2.76 -1.73 -20.82
N LYS A 25 2.04 -0.72 -21.30
CA LYS A 25 0.58 -0.65 -21.16
C LYS A 25 -0.09 -1.68 -22.06
N GLY A 26 0.28 -1.71 -23.34
CA GLY A 26 -0.24 -2.70 -24.28
C GLY A 26 0.11 -4.12 -23.83
N SER A 27 1.34 -4.34 -23.36
CA SER A 27 1.76 -5.66 -22.85
C SER A 27 0.90 -6.11 -21.65
N ARG A 28 0.58 -5.21 -20.71
CA ARG A 28 -0.33 -5.49 -19.59
C ARG A 28 -1.72 -5.91 -20.06
N GLU A 29 -2.31 -5.13 -20.98
CA GLU A 29 -3.66 -5.40 -21.49
C GLU A 29 -3.73 -6.77 -22.17
N ILE A 30 -2.72 -7.10 -22.97
CA ILE A 30 -2.63 -8.40 -23.62
C ILE A 30 -2.46 -9.52 -22.59
N ALA A 31 -1.65 -9.34 -21.55
CA ALA A 31 -1.48 -10.35 -20.51
C ALA A 31 -2.78 -10.60 -19.71
N ILE A 32 -3.58 -9.55 -19.47
CA ILE A 32 -4.93 -9.69 -18.88
C ILE A 32 -5.84 -10.47 -19.83
N LEU A 33 -5.83 -10.12 -21.12
CA LEU A 33 -6.64 -10.81 -22.13
C LEU A 33 -6.28 -12.29 -22.26
N VAL A 34 -4.99 -12.65 -22.15
CA VAL A 34 -4.53 -14.04 -22.10
C VAL A 34 -5.14 -14.77 -20.91
N GLN A 35 -5.14 -14.14 -19.72
CA GLN A 35 -5.71 -14.73 -18.50
C GLN A 35 -7.24 -14.91 -18.62
N GLU A 36 -7.94 -13.99 -19.30
CA GLU A 36 -9.37 -14.11 -19.59
C GLU A 36 -9.67 -15.25 -20.58
N THR A 37 -8.81 -15.43 -21.58
CA THR A 37 -8.97 -16.47 -22.61
C THR A 37 -8.66 -17.84 -22.04
N GLU A 38 -7.52 -17.99 -21.36
CA GLU A 38 -7.07 -19.25 -20.80
C GLU A 38 -6.33 -19.01 -19.45
N PRO A 39 -7.02 -19.07 -18.31
CA PRO A 39 -6.43 -18.74 -17.00
C PRO A 39 -5.36 -19.75 -16.53
N LEU A 40 -5.23 -20.88 -17.23
CA LEU A 40 -4.26 -21.94 -16.94
C LEU A 40 -2.98 -21.83 -17.78
N LEU A 41 -2.90 -20.87 -18.70
CA LEU A 41 -1.74 -20.73 -19.56
C LEU A 41 -0.58 -20.08 -18.79
N GLU A 42 0.49 -20.84 -18.56
CA GLU A 42 1.72 -20.33 -17.97
C GLU A 42 2.37 -19.30 -18.92
N GLY A 43 2.43 -18.03 -18.47
CA GLY A 43 3.11 -16.95 -19.20
C GLY A 43 2.53 -15.56 -18.94
N SER A 44 1.21 -15.45 -18.75
CA SER A 44 0.55 -14.17 -18.47
C SER A 44 1.00 -13.57 -17.13
N ASP A 45 1.07 -14.38 -16.07
CA ASP A 45 1.59 -13.96 -14.76
C ASP A 45 3.05 -13.48 -14.82
N GLN A 46 3.85 -14.10 -15.70
CA GLN A 46 5.26 -13.75 -15.89
C GLN A 46 5.39 -12.39 -16.58
N ILE A 47 4.61 -12.15 -17.65
CA ILE A 47 4.57 -10.85 -18.34
C ILE A 47 4.06 -9.77 -17.39
N LEU A 48 2.98 -10.02 -16.64
CA LEU A 48 2.45 -9.07 -15.66
C LEU A 48 3.50 -8.71 -14.60
N ALA A 49 4.21 -9.70 -14.05
CA ALA A 49 5.27 -9.46 -13.08
C ALA A 49 6.40 -8.60 -13.66
N ILE A 50 6.82 -8.84 -14.91
CA ILE A 50 7.83 -8.01 -15.59
C ILE A 50 7.31 -6.58 -15.75
N VAL A 51 6.11 -6.42 -16.31
CA VAL A 51 5.50 -5.12 -16.57
C VAL A 51 5.34 -4.33 -15.28
N ASP A 52 4.84 -4.94 -14.21
CA ASP A 52 4.64 -4.27 -12.92
C ASP A 52 5.96 -3.75 -12.33
N VAL A 53 7.02 -4.56 -12.37
CA VAL A 53 8.35 -4.18 -11.86
C VAL A 53 8.96 -3.06 -12.72
N LEU A 54 8.85 -3.15 -14.04
CA LEU A 54 9.34 -2.12 -14.95
C LEU A 54 8.57 -0.81 -14.80
N GLU A 55 7.24 -0.87 -14.69
CA GLU A 55 6.39 0.30 -14.49
C GLU A 55 6.68 0.99 -13.15
N ALA A 56 6.95 0.20 -12.10
CA ALA A 56 7.40 0.73 -10.80
C ALA A 56 8.78 1.40 -10.91
N ALA A 57 9.67 0.87 -11.75
CA ALA A 57 11.00 1.45 -11.95
C ALA A 57 10.97 2.73 -12.82
N GLU A 58 10.03 2.85 -13.74
CA GLU A 58 9.85 4.05 -14.59
C GLU A 58 9.21 5.23 -13.86
N LYS A 59 8.61 4.99 -12.69
CA LYS A 59 8.02 6.03 -11.84
C LYS A 59 8.94 6.32 -10.66
N PRO A 60 10.04 7.08 -10.84
CA PRO A 60 10.86 7.49 -9.72
C PRO A 60 10.02 8.33 -8.76
N LEU A 61 10.19 8.09 -7.46
CA LEU A 61 9.42 8.81 -6.43
C LEU A 61 9.73 10.30 -6.36
N ASN A 62 10.88 10.70 -6.90
CA ASN A 62 11.32 12.07 -6.86
C ASN A 62 11.84 12.51 -8.23
N LEU A 63 11.47 13.72 -8.62
CA LEU A 63 11.88 14.36 -9.88
C LEU A 63 13.37 14.76 -9.87
N ASN A 64 14.01 14.77 -8.69
CA ASN A 64 15.34 15.36 -8.50
C ASN A 64 16.42 14.36 -8.08
N ASN A 65 16.03 13.20 -7.54
CA ASN A 65 16.96 12.20 -7.06
C ASN A 65 16.43 10.84 -7.52
N HIS A 66 17.26 10.11 -8.26
CA HIS A 66 16.96 8.86 -8.96
C HIS A 66 16.74 7.68 -7.99
N HIS A 67 15.96 7.88 -6.94
CA HIS A 67 15.58 6.89 -5.95
C HIS A 67 14.34 6.13 -6.43
N LEU A 68 14.57 4.87 -6.76
CA LEU A 68 13.53 3.92 -7.09
C LEU A 68 12.72 3.57 -5.84
N ASP A 69 11.41 3.37 -6.01
CA ASP A 69 10.59 2.91 -4.90
C ASP A 69 10.74 1.40 -4.71
N TRP A 70 11.60 0.99 -3.77
CA TRP A 70 11.78 -0.44 -3.48
C TRP A 70 10.49 -1.13 -3.02
N TYR A 71 9.59 -0.38 -2.36
CA TYR A 71 8.29 -0.91 -1.96
C TYR A 71 7.38 -1.15 -3.18
N ALA A 72 7.35 -0.21 -4.14
CA ALA A 72 6.55 -0.38 -5.35
C ALA A 72 7.11 -1.48 -6.27
N ILE A 73 8.44 -1.61 -6.37
CA ILE A 73 9.10 -2.69 -7.13
C ILE A 73 8.73 -4.06 -6.57
N LEU A 74 8.70 -4.20 -5.24
CA LEU A 74 8.21 -5.42 -4.59
C LEU A 74 6.68 -5.52 -4.57
N GLN A 75 5.94 -4.59 -5.16
CA GLN A 75 4.47 -4.55 -5.17
C GLN A 75 3.83 -4.57 -3.77
N ILE A 76 4.52 -3.98 -2.78
CA ILE A 76 4.05 -3.88 -1.40
C ILE A 76 3.70 -2.43 -1.06
N ASN A 77 2.73 -2.25 -0.17
CA ASN A 77 2.42 -0.92 0.31
C ASN A 77 3.55 -0.41 1.22
N ARG A 78 4.01 0.83 1.01
CA ARG A 78 5.08 1.46 1.82
C ARG A 78 4.80 1.48 3.32
N ASN A 79 3.53 1.44 3.72
CA ASN A 79 3.14 1.46 5.14
C ASN A 79 3.31 0.07 5.79
N SER A 80 3.59 -0.97 5.01
CA SER A 80 3.76 -2.33 5.50
C SER A 80 5.13 -2.46 6.16
N GLN A 81 5.14 -2.62 7.49
CA GLN A 81 6.38 -2.84 8.23
C GLN A 81 6.75 -4.32 8.35
N ASP A 82 5.84 -5.22 7.96
CA ASP A 82 5.98 -6.67 8.10
C ASP A 82 7.05 -7.27 7.18
N LEU A 83 8.22 -7.55 7.73
CA LEU A 83 9.32 -8.21 7.02
C LEU A 83 8.94 -9.58 6.43
N ASN A 84 8.00 -10.29 7.08
CA ASN A 84 7.47 -11.56 6.55
C ASN A 84 6.73 -11.37 5.23
N LEU A 85 5.98 -10.27 5.06
CA LEU A 85 5.29 -9.98 3.80
C LEU A 85 6.29 -9.66 2.69
N ILE A 86 7.31 -8.84 3.00
CA ILE A 86 8.39 -8.51 2.07
C ILE A 86 9.09 -9.79 1.59
N LYS A 87 9.42 -10.70 2.52
CA LYS A 87 10.07 -11.98 2.21
C LYS A 87 9.21 -12.90 1.37
N LYS A 88 7.91 -12.97 1.69
CA LYS A 88 6.94 -13.76 0.93
C LYS A 88 6.84 -13.24 -0.50
N GLN A 89 6.69 -11.94 -0.66
CA GLN A 89 6.52 -11.31 -1.97
C GLN A 89 7.78 -11.43 -2.82
N TYR A 90 8.96 -11.21 -2.23
CA TYR A 90 10.25 -11.45 -2.90
C TYR A 90 10.34 -12.88 -3.43
N ARG A 91 9.97 -13.90 -2.64
CA ARG A 91 9.99 -15.30 -3.09
C ARG A 91 9.05 -15.55 -4.25
N THR A 92 7.85 -14.98 -4.22
CA THR A 92 6.88 -15.10 -5.32
C THR A 92 7.44 -14.48 -6.60
N LEU A 93 7.92 -13.23 -6.54
CA LEU A 93 8.46 -12.53 -7.70
C LEU A 93 9.73 -13.20 -8.23
N ALA A 94 10.62 -13.66 -7.35
CA ALA A 94 11.83 -14.37 -7.75
C ALA A 94 11.52 -15.66 -8.52
N LEU A 95 10.44 -16.36 -8.19
CA LEU A 95 10.00 -17.57 -8.92
C LEU A 95 9.39 -17.24 -10.29
N LEU A 96 8.66 -16.12 -10.39
CA LEU A 96 8.02 -15.66 -11.63
C LEU A 96 9.03 -15.05 -12.63
N LEU A 97 10.06 -14.39 -12.13
CA LEU A 97 11.06 -13.65 -12.92
C LEU A 97 12.35 -14.43 -13.15
N HIS A 98 12.46 -15.66 -12.63
CA HIS A 98 13.69 -16.44 -12.77
C HIS A 98 13.97 -16.76 -14.25
N PRO A 99 15.18 -16.49 -14.76
CA PRO A 99 15.51 -16.65 -16.20
C PRO A 99 15.39 -18.10 -16.70
N ASP A 100 15.43 -19.09 -15.80
CA ASP A 100 15.21 -20.51 -16.13
C ASP A 100 13.75 -20.82 -16.51
N LYS A 101 12.79 -20.14 -15.87
CA LYS A 101 11.36 -20.39 -16.05
C LYS A 101 10.67 -19.35 -16.94
N ASN A 102 11.29 -18.19 -17.08
CA ASN A 102 10.72 -17.05 -17.77
C ASN A 102 11.59 -16.71 -19.00
N PRO A 103 11.16 -17.14 -20.20
CA PRO A 103 11.89 -16.89 -21.45
C PRO A 103 11.69 -15.46 -21.98
N PHE A 104 10.85 -14.64 -21.34
CA PHE A 104 10.51 -13.33 -21.87
C PHE A 104 11.64 -12.30 -21.71
N SER A 105 11.64 -11.35 -22.64
CA SER A 105 12.54 -10.19 -22.60
C SER A 105 12.33 -9.38 -21.31
N PHE A 106 13.42 -8.81 -20.77
CA PHE A 106 13.43 -8.02 -19.53
C PHE A 106 13.21 -8.79 -18.21
N SER A 107 13.06 -10.12 -18.24
CA SER A 107 12.99 -10.95 -17.04
C SER A 107 14.20 -10.76 -16.12
N GLU A 108 15.42 -10.78 -16.68
CA GLU A 108 16.67 -10.55 -15.95
C GLU A 108 16.72 -9.15 -15.32
N LEU A 109 16.29 -8.13 -16.06
CA LEU A 109 16.28 -6.74 -15.58
C LEU A 109 15.31 -6.59 -14.40
N ALA A 110 14.09 -7.12 -14.54
CA ALA A 110 13.09 -7.12 -13.47
C ALA A 110 13.58 -7.91 -12.24
N PHE A 111 14.20 -9.08 -12.44
CA PHE A 111 14.77 -9.88 -11.36
C PHE A 111 15.88 -9.13 -10.59
N LYS A 112 16.74 -8.40 -11.31
CA LYS A 112 17.77 -7.56 -10.71
C LYS A 112 17.17 -6.47 -9.82
N LEU A 113 16.16 -5.75 -10.32
CA LEU A 113 15.45 -4.72 -9.54
C LEU A 113 14.83 -5.29 -8.26
N VAL A 114 14.18 -6.45 -8.36
CA VAL A 114 13.59 -7.15 -7.21
C VAL A 114 14.66 -7.60 -6.19
N SER A 115 15.82 -8.03 -6.68
CA SER A 115 16.95 -8.43 -5.83
C SER A 115 17.58 -7.23 -5.10
N ASP A 116 17.76 -6.11 -5.79
CA ASP A 116 18.26 -4.86 -5.20
C ASP A 116 17.28 -4.33 -4.14
N ALA A 117 15.98 -4.34 -4.43
CA ALA A 117 14.93 -3.97 -3.49
C ALA A 117 14.97 -4.83 -2.21
N TRP A 118 15.13 -6.15 -2.36
CA TRP A 118 15.25 -7.07 -1.24
C TRP A 118 16.53 -6.83 -0.42
N ALA A 119 17.66 -6.53 -1.06
CA ALA A 119 18.91 -6.25 -0.36
C ALA A 119 18.79 -5.06 0.61
N VAL A 120 18.00 -4.05 0.26
CA VAL A 120 17.75 -2.87 1.11
C VAL A 120 16.68 -3.14 2.15
N LEU A 121 15.55 -3.76 1.76
CA LEU A 121 14.38 -3.91 2.63
C LEU A 121 14.45 -5.11 3.59
N SER A 122 15.33 -6.08 3.32
CA SER A 122 15.50 -7.26 4.18
C SER A 122 16.25 -6.99 5.48
N ASP A 123 17.14 -6.00 5.50
CA ASP A 123 17.87 -5.61 6.70
C ASP A 123 17.16 -4.42 7.37
N PRO A 124 16.76 -4.52 8.66
CA PRO A 124 16.08 -3.43 9.35
C PRO A 124 16.91 -2.15 9.46
N ALA A 125 18.25 -2.24 9.51
CA ALA A 125 19.12 -1.08 9.55
C ALA A 125 19.15 -0.35 8.19
N GLN A 126 19.29 -1.11 7.09
CA GLN A 126 19.27 -0.54 5.74
C GLN A 126 17.89 0.01 5.39
N LYS A 127 16.82 -0.71 5.74
CA LYS A 127 15.44 -0.24 5.61
C LYS A 127 15.22 1.07 6.38
N ALA A 128 15.67 1.16 7.63
CA ALA A 128 15.55 2.39 8.41
C ALA A 128 16.34 3.54 7.79
N GLN A 129 17.50 3.28 7.18
CA GLN A 129 18.27 4.30 6.47
C GLN A 129 17.55 4.77 5.19
N TYR A 130 16.97 3.85 4.43
CA TYR A 130 16.13 4.14 3.27
C TYR A 130 14.94 5.01 3.70
N ASP A 131 14.13 4.56 4.67
CA ASP A 131 12.95 5.28 5.16
C ASP A 131 13.30 6.69 5.72
N LYS A 132 14.46 6.84 6.37
CA LYS A 132 14.97 8.14 6.85
C LYS A 132 15.35 9.08 5.71
N GLY A 133 15.96 8.57 4.64
CA GLY A 133 16.26 9.35 3.43
C GLY A 133 15.00 10.00 2.84
N PHE A 134 13.88 9.27 2.79
CA PHE A 134 12.60 9.81 2.34
C PHE A 134 11.99 10.84 3.29
N GLN A 135 12.17 10.66 4.61
CA GLN A 135 11.67 11.62 5.60
C GLN A 135 12.41 12.95 5.55
N PHE A 136 13.73 12.93 5.32
CA PHE A 136 14.52 14.16 5.21
C PHE A 136 14.17 14.94 3.93
N GLU A 137 14.01 14.26 2.80
CA GLU A 137 13.71 14.90 1.51
C GLU A 137 12.26 15.45 1.44
N SER A 138 11.33 14.87 2.19
CA SER A 138 9.97 15.40 2.36
C SER A 138 9.93 16.74 3.12
N LEU A 139 10.98 17.07 3.88
CA LEU A 139 11.11 18.34 4.61
C LEU A 139 11.79 19.43 3.77
N GLU A 140 12.56 19.09 2.73
CA GLU A 140 13.23 20.09 1.87
C GLU A 140 12.32 20.72 0.82
N ASN A 141 11.22 20.07 0.44
CA ASN A 141 10.24 20.65 -0.52
C ASN A 141 9.18 21.56 0.13
N GLY A 142 9.29 21.81 1.43
CA GLY A 142 8.47 22.79 2.15
C GLY A 142 9.36 23.85 2.77
N ASN A 143 9.56 24.95 2.06
CA ASN A 143 9.99 26.27 2.56
C ASN A 143 10.55 26.26 3.99
N GLY A 144 11.87 26.20 4.10
CA GLY A 144 12.59 26.03 5.35
C GLY A 144 12.17 27.01 6.44
N ASN A 145 11.77 26.47 7.59
CA ASN A 145 11.99 27.13 8.86
C ASN A 145 12.30 26.06 9.91
N GLY A 146 13.59 25.75 10.03
CA GLY A 146 14.12 24.87 11.06
C GLY A 146 13.98 25.51 12.44
N ASN A 147 12.80 25.38 13.04
CA ASN A 147 12.61 25.67 14.46
C ASN A 147 12.36 24.35 15.18
N LYS A 148 13.47 23.85 15.73
CA LYS A 148 13.61 22.85 16.78
C LYS A 148 12.33 22.65 17.60
N CYS A 149 11.76 21.45 17.50
CA CYS A 149 10.60 21.02 18.26
C CYS A 149 11.00 20.72 19.72
N ASP A 150 11.28 21.76 20.50
CA ASP A 150 11.32 21.71 21.97
C ASP A 150 9.97 22.23 22.50
N LYS A 151 8.90 21.44 22.39
CA LYS A 151 7.62 21.74 23.05
C LYS A 151 7.44 20.81 24.24
N SER A 152 8.18 21.09 25.31
CA SER A 152 7.79 20.66 26.64
C SER A 152 6.42 21.27 26.98
N PHE A 153 5.49 20.44 27.46
CA PHE A 153 4.19 20.86 27.96
C PHE A 153 4.37 22.03 28.94
N HIS A 154 3.85 23.20 28.59
CA HIS A 154 3.74 24.32 29.53
C HIS A 154 2.44 24.16 30.28
N GLY A 155 2.51 23.59 31.49
CA GLY A 155 1.42 23.69 32.46
C GLY A 155 1.32 25.12 32.94
N VAL A 156 0.27 25.84 32.56
CA VAL A 156 -0.08 27.12 33.18
C VAL A 156 -0.83 26.82 34.47
N SER A 157 -0.30 27.26 35.61
CA SER A 157 -1.02 27.26 36.88
C SER A 157 -2.09 28.35 36.83
N ILE A 158 -3.35 27.94 36.67
CA ILE A 158 -4.49 28.85 36.81
C ILE A 158 -4.65 29.16 38.30
N GLY A 159 -4.46 30.43 38.69
CA GLY A 159 -4.45 30.88 40.08
C GLY A 159 -5.81 30.91 40.79
N SER A 160 -6.91 30.69 40.06
CA SER A 160 -8.25 30.60 40.66
C SER A 160 -9.16 29.71 39.82
N LEU A 161 -9.74 28.69 40.45
CA LEU A 161 -10.79 27.86 39.86
C LEU A 161 -12.00 28.74 39.52
N PRO A 162 -12.65 28.55 38.35
CA PRO A 162 -13.91 29.21 38.06
C PRO A 162 -14.97 28.79 39.09
N PRO A 163 -15.86 29.70 39.53
CA PRO A 163 -16.83 29.40 40.57
C PRO A 163 -17.82 28.32 40.11
N ILE A 164 -17.96 27.29 40.94
CA ILE A 164 -18.94 26.22 40.78
C ILE A 164 -20.32 26.80 41.09
N LEU A 165 -21.26 26.71 40.14
CA LEU A 165 -22.66 27.01 40.41
C LEU A 165 -23.27 25.88 41.26
N PRO A 166 -23.93 26.20 42.40
CA PRO A 166 -24.55 25.18 43.23
C PRO A 166 -25.77 24.61 42.51
N GLY A 167 -25.74 23.29 42.25
CA GLY A 167 -26.92 22.52 41.87
C GLY A 167 -26.93 21.81 40.51
N GLN A 168 -25.83 21.76 39.75
CA GLN A 168 -25.75 20.90 38.55
C GLN A 168 -24.39 20.21 38.40
N GLU A 169 -24.43 18.88 38.35
CA GLU A 169 -23.30 18.01 38.01
C GLU A 169 -23.11 17.92 36.49
N ALA A 170 -22.70 19.02 35.85
CA ALA A 170 -22.24 18.98 34.47
C ALA A 170 -21.32 20.17 34.11
N TYR A 171 -20.13 19.85 33.66
CA TYR A 171 -19.24 20.73 32.90
C TYR A 171 -19.74 20.84 31.46
N GLN A 172 -19.90 22.05 30.92
CA GLN A 172 -20.17 22.22 29.50
C GLN A 172 -18.86 21.98 28.73
N VAL A 173 -18.71 20.77 28.19
CA VAL A 173 -17.66 20.44 27.22
C VAL A 173 -18.27 20.69 25.85
N SER A 174 -17.94 21.82 25.22
CA SER A 174 -18.23 22.04 23.80
C SER A 174 -17.33 21.14 22.94
N TRP A 175 -17.64 19.85 22.89
CA TRP A 175 -17.14 18.96 21.83
C TRP A 175 -18.32 18.57 20.96
N GLY A 176 -18.11 18.77 19.66
CA GLY A 176 -19.13 18.69 18.62
C GLY A 176 -20.01 17.45 18.69
N MET A 177 -21.30 17.72 18.69
CA MET A 177 -22.37 16.77 18.47
C MET A 177 -22.23 16.10 17.09
N PHE A 178 -21.83 14.83 17.06
CA PHE A 178 -22.03 13.92 15.92
C PHE A 178 -23.12 12.91 16.31
N PRO A 179 -24.27 12.86 15.61
CA PRO A 179 -25.32 11.89 15.88
C PRO A 179 -25.07 10.62 15.04
N MET A 180 -24.58 9.56 15.66
CA MET A 180 -24.71 8.20 15.14
C MET A 180 -25.13 7.29 16.28
N GLY A 181 -26.40 6.90 16.29
CA GLY A 181 -26.97 5.92 17.20
C GLY A 181 -28.11 5.20 16.50
N PHE A 182 -27.77 4.21 15.67
CA PHE A 182 -28.70 3.22 15.14
C PHE A 182 -28.35 1.85 15.75
N VAL A 183 -29.31 1.35 16.55
CA VAL A 183 -29.78 -0.03 16.75
C VAL A 183 -28.79 -1.13 17.20
N PHE A 184 -29.00 -1.61 18.43
CA PHE A 184 -29.41 -3.01 18.73
C PHE A 184 -29.94 -3.09 20.16
N GLU A 185 -31.14 -3.65 20.38
CA GLU A 185 -31.47 -4.61 21.45
C GLU A 185 -32.98 -4.94 21.39
N SER A 186 -33.32 -6.06 20.75
CA SER A 186 -34.59 -6.74 20.95
C SER A 186 -34.32 -7.96 21.83
N LEU A 187 -34.82 -7.95 23.08
CA LEU A 187 -35.34 -9.14 23.73
C LEU A 187 -36.33 -8.78 24.85
N GLU A 188 -37.60 -8.76 24.46
CA GLU A 188 -38.72 -9.50 25.05
C GLU A 188 -38.73 -9.80 26.57
N ASN A 189 -39.58 -9.07 27.29
CA ASN A 189 -40.52 -9.53 28.34
C ASN A 189 -41.16 -8.25 28.94
N GLY A 190 -42.47 -8.03 28.97
CA GLY A 190 -43.57 -8.96 29.10
C GLY A 190 -44.32 -8.59 30.38
N GLY A 191 -45.50 -7.98 30.25
CA GLY A 191 -46.50 -7.88 31.32
C GLY A 191 -46.56 -6.54 32.04
N GLY A 192 -47.71 -5.88 31.93
CA GLY A 192 -48.02 -4.64 32.63
C GLY A 192 -48.64 -4.91 34.00
N ASP A 193 -48.76 -3.86 34.81
CA ASP A 193 -49.99 -3.54 35.53
C ASP A 193 -49.90 -2.13 36.14
N SER A 194 -51.08 -1.55 36.23
CA SER A 194 -51.55 -0.30 36.79
C SER A 194 -51.10 0.06 38.22
N GLY A 195 -51.24 1.34 38.62
CA GLY A 195 -51.37 1.67 40.05
C GLY A 195 -50.88 3.03 40.55
N THR A 196 -51.71 4.06 40.34
CA THR A 196 -51.97 5.27 41.14
C THR A 196 -51.43 5.40 42.59
N ARG A 197 -51.06 6.66 42.95
CA ARG A 197 -51.04 7.31 44.30
C ARG A 197 -50.04 6.75 45.33
N LYS A 198 -49.33 7.57 46.10
CA LYS A 198 -49.79 8.71 46.90
C LYS A 198 -48.60 9.55 47.35
#